data_AF-A0A447QI00-F1
#
_entry.id   AF-A0A447QI00-F1
#
_cell.length_a   1.000
_cell.length_b   1.000
_cell.length_c   1.000
_cell.angle_alpha   90.00
_cell.angle_beta   90.00
_cell.angle_gamma   90.00
#
_symmetry.space_group_name_H-M   'P 1'
#
loop_
_entity.id
_entity.type
_entity.pdbx_description
1 polymer ?
#
loop_
_entity_poly.entity_id
_entity_poly.type
_entity_poly.pdbx_seq_one_letter_code
_entity_poly.pdbx_strand_id
1 'polypeptide(L)'
;MIGGYGALISDIYPTQARATAQNILFNLGRGVGGLGPLVIGALVTQVSFTAAISLLAAIYLLDIYATLFLLPKKQGQGDTLGAIG
;
A
#
# COMPACT_ATOMS: atom_id res chain seq x y z
N MET A 1 7.62 -4.37 -4.47
CA MET A 1 8.07 -3.09 -3.89
C MET A 1 7.97 -3.21 -2.38
N ILE A 2 9.10 -3.39 -1.67
CA ILE A 2 9.15 -3.48 -0.19
C ILE A 2 10.02 -2.35 0.42
N GLY A 3 10.73 -1.57 -0.40
CA GLY A 3 11.46 -0.39 0.08
C GLY A 3 10.49 0.74 0.40
N GLY A 4 10.52 1.26 1.63
CA GLY A 4 9.72 2.42 2.07
C GLY A 4 8.64 2.09 3.10
N TYR A 5 7.86 1.02 2.90
CA TYR A 5 6.76 0.67 3.83
C TYR A 5 7.23 0.33 5.25
N GLY A 6 8.41 -0.28 5.40
CA GLY A 6 8.99 -0.55 6.72
C GLY A 6 9.32 0.72 7.51
N ALA A 7 9.83 1.75 6.83
CA ALA A 7 10.10 3.07 7.43
C ALA A 7 8.79 3.80 7.76
N LEU A 8 7.80 3.76 6.86
CA LEU A 8 6.48 4.35 7.13
C LEU A 8 5.78 3.66 8.32
N ILE A 9 5.81 2.34 8.39
CA ILE A 9 5.22 1.61 9.52
C ILE A 9 5.99 1.91 10.81
N SER A 10 7.32 2.09 10.76
CA SER A 10 8.07 2.47 11.96
C SER A 10 7.74 3.86 12.47
N ASP A 11 7.46 4.80 11.57
CA ASP A 11 7.21 6.18 11.93
C ASP A 11 5.76 6.40 12.39
N ILE A 12 4.81 5.65 11.83
CA ILE A 12 3.37 5.83 12.09
C ILE A 12 2.86 4.93 13.23
N TYR A 13 3.49 3.77 13.46
CA TYR A 13 3.05 2.81 14.48
C TYR A 13 4.10 2.62 15.60
N PRO A 14 3.66 2.55 16.87
CA PRO A 14 4.54 2.22 17.98
C PRO A 14 5.12 0.81 17.81
N THR A 15 6.36 0.59 18.27
CA THR A 15 7.13 -0.65 18.03
C THR A 15 6.36 -1.92 18.36
N GLN A 16 5.57 -1.90 19.44
CA GLN A 16 4.76 -3.03 19.90
C GLN A 16 3.62 -3.40 18.92
N ALA A 17 3.14 -2.44 18.11
CA ALA A 17 2.03 -2.64 17.18
C ALA A 17 2.48 -2.87 15.72
N ARG A 18 3.75 -2.65 15.38
CA ARG A 18 4.26 -2.72 13.99
C ARG A 18 4.02 -4.09 13.34
N ALA A 19 4.26 -5.18 14.08
CA ALA A 19 4.03 -6.54 13.60
C ALA A 19 2.55 -6.80 13.27
N THR A 20 1.65 -6.35 14.15
CA THR A 20 0.20 -6.45 13.94
C THR A 20 -0.25 -5.61 12.74
N ALA A 21 0.23 -4.37 12.63
CA ALA A 21 -0.09 -3.49 11.51
C ALA A 21 0.35 -4.12 10.17
N GLN A 22 1.58 -4.63 10.08
CA GLN A 22 2.07 -5.31 8.88
C GLN A 22 1.24 -6.56 8.55
N ASN A 23 0.89 -7.36 9.55
CA ASN A 23 0.09 -8.57 9.36
C ASN A 23 -1.32 -8.24 8.83
N ILE A 24 -2.00 -7.25 9.41
CA ILE A 24 -3.33 -6.81 8.98
C ILE A 24 -3.26 -6.26 7.56
N LEU A 25 -2.34 -5.33 7.29
CA LEU A 25 -2.19 -4.72 5.96
C LEU A 25 -1.93 -5.78 4.88
N PHE A 26 -1.03 -6.73 5.15
CA PHE A 26 -0.69 -7.77 4.19
C PHE A 26 -1.82 -8.78 4.00
N ASN A 27 -2.45 -9.25 5.08
CA ASN A 27 -3.54 -10.22 4.98
C ASN A 27 -4.81 -9.63 4.38
N LEU A 28 -5.13 -8.38 4.70
CA LEU A 28 -6.25 -7.68 4.08
C LEU A 28 -5.99 -7.46 2.59
N GLY A 29 -4.80 -6.96 2.23
CA GLY A 29 -4.38 -6.80 0.84
C GLY A 29 -4.43 -8.11 0.06
N ARG A 30 -4.02 -9.23 0.68
CA ARG A 30 -4.13 -10.57 0.07
C ARG A 30 -5.56 -11.07 -0.02
N GLY A 31 -6.41 -10.78 0.99
CA GLY A 31 -7.83 -11.16 0.97
C GLY A 31 -8.59 -10.48 -0.16
N VAL A 32 -8.39 -9.18 -0.34
CA VAL A 32 -9.03 -8.41 -1.41
C VAL A 32 -8.34 -8.67 -2.76
N GLY A 33 -7.01 -8.55 -2.81
CA GLY A 33 -6.22 -8.73 -4.02
C GLY A 33 -6.22 -10.17 -4.55
N GLY A 34 -6.50 -11.16 -3.71
CA GLY A 34 -6.68 -12.55 -4.12
C GLY A 34 -7.84 -12.76 -5.08
N LEU A 35 -8.80 -11.82 -5.15
CA LEU A 35 -9.87 -11.81 -6.14
C LEU A 35 -9.42 -11.29 -7.52
N GLY A 36 -8.20 -10.73 -7.62
CA GLY A 36 -7.66 -10.14 -8.84
C GLY A 36 -7.77 -11.05 -10.06
N PRO A 37 -7.31 -12.32 -10.03
CA PRO A 37 -7.42 -13.23 -11.16
C PRO A 37 -8.87 -13.49 -11.61
N LEU A 38 -9.82 -13.56 -10.67
CA LEU A 38 -11.24 -13.75 -10.98
C LEU A 38 -11.80 -12.52 -11.71
N VAL A 39 -11.55 -11.32 -11.17
CA VAL A 39 -12.03 -10.06 -11.75
C VAL A 39 -11.41 -9.83 -13.13
N ILE A 40 -10.09 -9.99 -13.26
CA ILE A 40 -9.39 -9.81 -14.54
C ILE A 40 -9.84 -10.86 -15.56
N GLY A 41 -9.99 -12.13 -15.15
CA GLY A 41 -10.49 -13.19 -16.02
C GLY A 41 -11.90 -12.92 -16.55
N ALA A 42 -12.81 -12.47 -15.68
CA ALA A 42 -14.16 -12.08 -16.08
C ALA A 42 -14.15 -10.85 -17.01
N LEU A 43 -13.31 -9.85 -16.73
CA LEU A 43 -13.26 -8.63 -17.54
C LEU A 43 -12.69 -8.88 -18.94
N VAL A 44 -11.68 -9.73 -19.06
CA VAL A 44 -11.09 -10.11 -20.34
C VAL A 44 -12.08 -10.88 -21.20
N THR A 45 -12.86 -11.80 -20.61
CA THR A 45 -13.81 -12.63 -21.35
C THR A 45 -15.05 -11.87 -21.80
N GLN A 46 -15.52 -10.90 -20.99
CA GLN A 46 -16.76 -10.16 -21.27
C GLN A 46 -16.55 -8.81 -21.94
N VAL A 47 -15.37 -8.19 -21.79
CA VAL A 47 -15.11 -6.82 -22.27
C VAL A 47 -13.90 -6.80 -23.20
N SER A 48 -12.68 -6.89 -22.66
CA SER A 48 -11.43 -6.96 -23.44
C SER A 48 -10.20 -6.99 -22.52
N PHE A 49 -9.05 -7.36 -23.10
CA PHE A 49 -7.75 -7.18 -22.45
C PHE A 49 -7.42 -5.72 -22.14
N THR A 50 -7.74 -4.79 -23.04
CA THR A 50 -7.49 -3.35 -22.82
C THR A 50 -8.23 -2.86 -21.60
N ALA A 51 -9.50 -3.24 -21.43
CA ALA A 51 -10.28 -2.87 -20.25
C ALA A 51 -9.63 -3.38 -18.95
N ALA A 52 -9.07 -4.59 -18.94
CA ALA A 52 -8.45 -5.17 -17.76
C ALA A 52 -7.15 -4.44 -17.36
N ILE A 53 -6.34 -4.09 -18.35
CA ILE A 53 -5.11 -3.31 -18.13
C ILE A 53 -5.45 -1.87 -17.72
N SER A 54 -6.46 -1.25 -18.34
CA SER A 54 -6.94 0.08 -17.96
C SER A 54 -7.49 0.11 -16.53
N LEU A 55 -8.22 -0.93 -16.10
CA LEU A 55 -8.67 -1.08 -14.73
C LEU A 55 -7.49 -1.15 -13.75
N LEU A 56 -6.48 -1.98 -14.07
CA LEU A 56 -5.27 -2.08 -13.24
C LEU A 56 -4.56 -0.73 -13.13
N ALA A 57 -4.40 -0.01 -14.25
CA ALA A 57 -3.81 1.32 -14.26
C ALA A 57 -4.61 2.32 -13.41
N ALA A 58 -5.94 2.29 -13.49
CA ALA A 58 -6.82 3.14 -12.69
C ALA A 58 -6.67 2.87 -11.18
N ILE A 59 -6.53 1.60 -10.78
CA ILE A 59 -6.29 1.22 -9.38
C ILE A 59 -4.94 1.78 -8.89
N TYR A 60 -3.89 1.75 -9.70
CA TYR A 60 -2.60 2.36 -9.35
C TYR A 60 -2.69 3.88 -9.20
N LEU A 61 -3.45 4.56 -10.06
CA LEU A 61 -3.68 6.00 -9.90
C LEU A 61 -4.43 6.30 -8.60
N LEU A 62 -5.44 5.49 -8.28
CA LEU A 62 -6.17 5.60 -7.01
C LEU A 62 -5.24 5.39 -5.81
N ASP A 63 -4.34 4.41 -5.86
CA ASP A 63 -3.35 4.15 -4.81
C ASP A 63 -2.39 5.34 -4.60
N ILE A 64 -1.95 5.98 -5.68
CA ILE A 64 -1.15 7.22 -5.61
C ILE A 64 -1.94 8.32 -4.91
N TYR A 65 -3.20 8.55 -5.31
CA TYR A 65 -4.05 9.55 -4.65
C TYR A 65 -4.29 9.23 -3.18
N ALA A 66 -4.59 7.98 -2.85
CA ALA A 66 -4.77 7.52 -1.48
C ALA A 66 -3.50 7.79 -0.65
N THR A 67 -2.32 7.48 -1.19
CA THR A 67 -1.04 7.74 -0.53
C THR A 67 -0.81 9.24 -0.31
N LEU A 68 -1.08 10.08 -1.29
CA LEU A 68 -0.87 11.53 -1.20
C LEU A 68 -1.79 12.20 -0.17
N PHE A 69 -3.02 11.73 -0.03
CA PHE A 69 -4.04 12.37 0.83
C PHE A 69 -4.19 11.73 2.21
N LEU A 70 -4.04 10.41 2.33
CA LEU A 70 -4.27 9.68 3.58
C LEU A 70 -3.00 9.52 4.42
N LEU A 71 -1.82 9.52 3.80
CA LEU A 71 -0.59 9.31 4.54
C LEU A 71 -0.23 10.59 5.33
N PRO A 72 -0.13 10.50 6.67
CA PRO A 72 0.20 11.67 7.48
C PRO A 72 1.64 12.12 7.24
N LYS A 73 1.83 13.44 7.05
CA LYS A 73 3.15 14.08 6.83
C LYS A 73 4.04 14.14 8.09
N LYS A 74 3.80 13.32 9.11
CA LYS A 74 4.65 13.30 10.31
C LYS A 74 5.99 12.63 9.96
N GLN A 75 6.95 13.43 9.51
CA GLN A 75 8.36 13.13 9.70
C GLN A 75 8.57 12.92 11.20
N GLY A 76 9.18 11.79 11.57
CA GLY A 76 9.38 11.42 12.96
C GLY A 76 9.88 12.60 13.80
N GLN A 77 9.22 12.82 14.94
CA GLN A 77 9.69 13.72 16.00
C GLN A 77 10.98 13.10 16.59
N GLY A 78 12.09 13.24 15.85
CA GLY A 78 13.36 12.57 16.14
C GLY A 78 14.56 13.19 15.42
N ASP A 79 14.42 14.34 14.75
CA ASP A 79 15.57 15.17 14.37
C ASP A 79 15.97 16.09 15.54
N THR A 80 16.19 15.50 16.71
CA THR A 80 16.81 16.14 17.88
C THR A 80 18.13 15.48 18.26
N LEU A 81 18.71 14.67 17.37
CA LEU A 81 20.01 14.04 17.59
C LEU A 81 20.97 14.42 16.47
N GLY A 82 21.53 15.62 16.62
CA GLY A 82 22.94 15.87 16.29
C GLY A 82 23.84 14.98 17.15
N ALA A 83 23.75 13.67 16.97
CA ALA A 83 24.55 12.66 17.67
C ALA A 83 24.74 11.45 16.74
N ILE A 84 25.50 11.65 15.66
CA ILE A 84 26.59 10.79 15.14
C ILE A 84 27.10 11.40 13.81
N GLY A 85 28.33 11.90 13.66
CA GLY A 85 29.48 11.80 14.56
C GLY A 85 30.01 10.39 14.64
#